data_AF-A0A2V8U2H9-F1
#
_entry.id   AF-A0A2V8U2H9-F1
#
_cell.length_a   1.000
_cell.length_b   1.000
_cell.length_c   1.000
_cell.angle_alpha   90.00
_cell.angle_beta   90.00
_cell.angle_gamma   90.00
#
_symmetry.space_group_name_H-M   'P 1'
#
loop_
_entity.id
_entity.type
_entity.pdbx_description
1 polymer ?
#
loop_
_entity_poly.entity_id
_entity_poly.type
_entity_poly.pdbx_seq_one_letter_code
_entity_poly.pdbx_strand_id
1 'polypeptide(L)'
;MTFLKMMVHAALAGLYGGLVVAILLMLGNPGSGAAGGGWLGAALLPVVLLYAVASAIVWPLLYAAVRFFASHPLRLPWLSLRYLIGFHTVNTAPILGAGWLLLSEYRSAFTPGDAERLTNVCLWLSLAWACGALVTVLPRLRHHAWAHAWAGALALAALLAASGRQTGGSVGRMVTRAPSQPRGVPDDVGPTAPAGPPAATMPRVLLLNFDGADLDTVLTMHAQGKLPGFARLIQEGAYGRLTSVLPCDAAVTRATLVTGAMPHRHGVRSAAARRVPGSDTWFSVVPPGIAFDLLLSPFMTRRAAAASDRSAPALWEMAVRSDGTGNAAGWDVDLDTAGPAPLLAGSETPDWVADLLDPDALRLKDAAARALVSEVARSGATDAAVLKALGGVEDDRGQGIAAFSFPGLDRLAHVFLRYARPADFGNVSGRDIDLYGPVLERYYHRIDGIIGRALQSAGTRGYVFVTATHGIEIAPIPRRLRAELTGGERLSGVHDRAPEGFLFVHGPEVMRGAVFGKGSIVDVAPTVLYAAGLPVARDSDGNILAGIFSEPFTSSHPVTVIRTYGARP
;
A
#
# COMPACT_ATOMS: atom_id res chain seq x y z
N MET A 1 9.68 18.71 -42.38
CA MET A 1 10.77 19.38 -41.60
C MET A 1 10.29 20.02 -40.30
N THR A 2 9.18 20.76 -40.25
CA THR A 2 8.70 21.42 -39.01
C THR A 2 8.43 20.44 -37.86
N PHE A 3 7.86 19.28 -38.14
CA PHE A 3 7.63 18.24 -37.13
C PHE A 3 8.93 17.78 -36.46
N LEU A 4 9.94 17.43 -37.25
CA LEU A 4 11.27 17.04 -36.74
C LEU A 4 11.89 18.12 -35.84
N LYS A 5 11.74 19.39 -36.21
CA LYS A 5 12.21 20.51 -35.38
C LYS A 5 11.46 20.59 -34.05
N MET A 6 10.14 20.33 -34.02
CA MET A 6 9.38 20.25 -32.77
C MET A 6 9.86 19.08 -31.89
N MET A 7 10.16 17.93 -32.50
CA MET A 7 10.70 16.77 -31.78
C MET A 7 11.99 17.12 -31.05
N VAL A 8 12.90 17.89 -31.65
CA VAL A 8 14.15 18.32 -30.99
C VAL A 8 13.88 19.17 -29.75
N HIS A 9 12.99 20.16 -29.83
CA HIS A 9 12.66 21.00 -28.67
C HIS A 9 11.97 20.20 -27.57
N ALA A 10 11.05 19.33 -27.94
CA ALA A 10 10.33 18.47 -27.01
C ALA A 10 11.25 17.41 -26.38
N ALA A 11 12.23 16.89 -27.12
CA ALA A 11 13.26 15.99 -26.59
C ALA A 11 14.14 16.70 -25.53
N LEU A 12 14.61 17.92 -25.80
CA LEU A 12 15.39 18.72 -24.85
C LEU A 12 14.58 19.05 -23.59
N ALA A 13 13.32 19.43 -23.74
CA ALA A 13 12.39 19.61 -22.62
C ALA A 13 12.16 18.30 -21.85
N GLY A 14 12.11 17.18 -22.57
CA GLY A 14 11.99 15.84 -22.03
C GLY A 14 13.20 15.37 -21.24
N LEU A 15 14.43 15.75 -21.63
CA LEU A 15 15.64 15.51 -20.83
C LEU A 15 15.53 16.19 -19.46
N TYR A 16 15.10 17.46 -19.43
CA TYR A 16 14.84 18.16 -18.18
C TYR A 16 13.79 17.44 -17.33
N GLY A 17 12.64 17.10 -17.93
CA GLY A 17 11.57 16.39 -17.23
C GLY A 17 12.03 15.04 -16.67
N GLY A 18 12.80 14.28 -17.46
CA GLY A 18 13.40 13.03 -17.04
C GLY A 18 14.34 13.18 -15.83
N LEU A 19 15.13 14.25 -15.78
CA LEU A 19 15.97 14.56 -14.62
C LEU A 19 15.14 14.90 -13.37
N VAL A 20 14.04 15.64 -13.53
CA VAL A 20 13.11 15.90 -12.41
C VAL A 20 12.52 14.58 -11.90
N VAL A 21 12.04 13.71 -12.78
CA VAL A 21 11.50 12.40 -12.42
C VAL A 21 12.54 11.56 -11.68
N ALA A 22 13.80 11.54 -12.17
CA ALA A 22 14.90 10.86 -11.51
C ALA A 22 15.13 11.36 -10.07
N ILE A 23 15.10 12.67 -9.84
CA ILE A 23 15.24 13.27 -8.50
C ILE A 23 14.08 12.85 -7.60
N LEU A 24 12.83 12.90 -8.08
CA LEU A 24 11.65 12.51 -7.31
C LEU A 24 11.72 11.03 -6.90
N LEU A 25 12.15 10.13 -7.79
CA LEU A 25 12.31 8.70 -7.48
C LEU A 25 13.40 8.43 -6.46
N MET A 26 14.51 9.16 -6.55
CA MET A 26 15.62 9.04 -5.61
C MET A 26 15.22 9.49 -4.22
N LEU A 27 14.55 10.64 -4.10
CA LEU A 27 13.98 11.10 -2.82
C LEU A 27 12.90 10.16 -2.29
N GLY A 28 12.17 9.50 -3.19
CA GLY A 28 11.22 8.47 -2.84
C GLY A 28 11.84 7.14 -2.40
N ASN A 29 13.16 6.94 -2.53
CA ASN A 29 13.86 5.68 -2.25
C ASN A 29 15.20 5.89 -1.51
N PRO A 30 15.20 6.52 -0.33
CA PRO A 30 16.41 6.99 0.37
C PRO A 30 17.39 5.86 0.76
N GLY A 31 16.91 4.62 0.98
CA GLY A 31 17.75 3.46 1.35
C GLY A 31 18.56 2.85 0.20
N SER A 32 18.24 3.18 -1.06
CA SER A 32 18.98 2.66 -2.22
C SER A 32 20.37 3.30 -2.35
N GLY A 33 20.56 4.52 -1.85
CA GLY A 33 21.78 5.32 -2.01
C GLY A 33 22.95 4.97 -1.08
N ALA A 34 22.78 4.05 -0.12
CA ALA A 34 23.85 3.69 0.83
C ALA A 34 25.01 2.89 0.20
N ALA A 35 24.82 2.33 -1.01
CA ALA A 35 25.84 1.63 -1.77
C ALA A 35 26.46 2.53 -2.86
N GLY A 36 27.18 3.59 -2.48
CA GLY A 36 28.09 4.34 -3.35
C GLY A 36 27.42 5.31 -4.35
N GLY A 37 27.68 6.60 -4.24
CA GLY A 37 27.06 7.67 -5.05
C GLY A 37 27.31 7.68 -6.57
N GLY A 38 27.80 6.58 -7.17
CA GLY A 38 28.05 6.45 -8.62
C GLY A 38 26.94 5.75 -9.42
N TRP A 39 26.09 4.92 -8.80
CA TRP A 39 25.11 4.10 -9.54
C TRP A 39 23.82 4.86 -9.90
N LEU A 40 23.43 5.86 -9.10
CA LEU A 40 22.22 6.67 -9.30
C LEU A 40 22.24 7.49 -10.61
N GLY A 41 23.43 7.89 -11.08
CA GLY A 41 23.59 8.53 -12.39
C GLY A 41 23.43 7.58 -13.57
N ALA A 42 23.85 6.32 -13.43
CA ALA A 42 23.79 5.31 -14.49
C ALA A 42 22.42 4.60 -14.55
N ALA A 43 21.83 4.26 -13.40
CA ALA A 43 20.56 3.54 -13.32
C ALA A 43 19.33 4.41 -13.66
N LEU A 44 19.43 5.73 -13.49
CA LEU A 44 18.37 6.68 -13.85
C LEU A 44 18.57 7.32 -15.23
N LEU A 45 19.71 7.09 -15.90
CA LEU A 45 19.91 7.55 -17.28
C LEU A 45 18.88 6.94 -18.26
N PRO A 46 18.52 5.64 -18.19
CA PRO A 46 17.42 5.09 -18.98
C PRO A 46 16.09 5.81 -18.76
N VAL A 47 15.80 6.23 -17.52
CA VAL A 47 14.60 7.01 -17.17
C VAL A 47 14.62 8.35 -17.90
N VAL A 48 15.75 9.06 -17.83
CA VAL A 48 15.93 10.37 -18.47
C VAL A 48 15.76 10.27 -19.99
N LEU A 49 16.44 9.30 -20.61
CA LEU A 49 16.40 9.08 -22.06
C LEU A 49 15.00 8.68 -22.54
N LEU A 50 14.32 7.78 -21.82
CA LEU A 50 12.98 7.36 -22.21
C LEU A 50 11.99 8.52 -22.11
N TYR A 51 12.09 9.35 -21.08
CA TYR A 51 11.24 10.53 -20.94
C TYR A 51 11.50 11.55 -22.04
N ALA A 52 12.76 11.71 -22.47
CA ALA A 52 13.13 12.53 -23.62
C ALA A 52 12.49 12.01 -24.92
N VAL A 53 12.55 10.70 -25.18
CA VAL A 53 11.93 10.07 -26.35
C VAL A 53 10.40 10.20 -26.31
N ALA A 54 9.79 9.90 -25.16
CA ALA A 54 8.34 10.03 -24.99
C ALA A 54 7.88 11.47 -25.23
N SER A 55 8.59 12.45 -24.67
CA SER A 55 8.30 13.87 -24.86
C SER A 55 8.45 14.28 -26.34
N ALA A 56 9.48 13.77 -27.02
CA ALA A 56 9.74 14.04 -28.44
C ALA A 56 8.63 13.54 -29.37
N ILE A 57 7.81 12.59 -28.92
CA ILE A 57 6.71 12.03 -29.70
C ILE A 57 5.37 12.63 -29.28
N VAL A 58 5.04 12.54 -27.99
CA VAL A 58 3.72 12.89 -27.46
C VAL A 58 3.41 14.37 -27.65
N TRP A 59 4.31 15.26 -27.27
CA TRP A 59 4.02 16.70 -27.30
C TRP A 59 3.92 17.26 -28.72
N PRO A 60 4.80 16.91 -29.67
CA PRO A 60 4.64 17.35 -31.06
C PRO A 60 3.37 16.80 -31.72
N LEU A 61 2.95 15.57 -31.42
CA LEU A 61 1.69 15.02 -31.92
C LEU A 61 0.48 15.76 -31.37
N LEU A 62 0.42 16.00 -30.05
CA LEU A 62 -0.64 16.80 -29.43
C LEU A 62 -0.67 18.22 -29.97
N TYR A 63 0.50 18.85 -30.10
CA TYR A 63 0.62 20.18 -30.67
C TYR A 63 0.11 20.21 -32.12
N ALA A 64 0.48 19.23 -32.95
CA ALA A 64 0.01 19.10 -34.32
C ALA A 64 -1.51 18.88 -34.40
N ALA A 65 -2.10 18.08 -33.50
CA ALA A 65 -3.53 17.85 -33.42
C ALA A 65 -4.31 19.12 -33.08
N VAL A 66 -3.88 19.88 -32.07
CA VAL A 66 -4.49 21.18 -31.71
C VAL A 66 -4.37 22.19 -32.85
N ARG A 67 -3.21 22.18 -33.53
CA ARG A 67 -2.90 23.04 -34.68
C ARG A 67 -3.52 22.60 -35.99
N PHE A 68 -4.11 21.41 -36.07
CA PHE A 68 -4.74 20.91 -37.30
C PHE A 68 -5.82 21.88 -37.79
N PHE A 69 -6.50 22.55 -36.86
CA PHE A 69 -7.51 23.58 -37.12
C PHE A 69 -6.93 24.99 -37.32
N ALA A 70 -5.61 25.16 -37.27
CA ALA A 70 -4.97 26.48 -37.40
C ALA A 70 -4.66 26.81 -38.87
N SER A 71 -5.12 27.99 -39.32
CA SER A 71 -5.03 28.46 -40.70
C SER A 71 -3.64 28.88 -41.19
N HIS A 72 -2.64 29.02 -40.30
CA HIS A 72 -1.34 29.61 -40.64
C HIS A 72 -0.19 28.60 -40.56
N PRO A 73 0.70 28.49 -41.56
CA PRO A 73 1.83 27.56 -41.53
C PRO A 73 2.85 27.92 -40.44
N LEU A 74 3.33 26.91 -39.71
CA LEU A 74 4.28 27.10 -38.62
C LEU A 74 5.73 27.12 -39.15
N ARG A 75 6.44 28.24 -38.95
CA ARG A 75 7.88 28.35 -39.24
C ARG A 75 8.67 28.24 -37.94
N LEU A 76 9.37 27.13 -37.78
CA LEU A 76 10.18 26.83 -36.59
C LEU A 76 11.67 26.81 -36.96
N PRO A 77 12.56 27.53 -36.24
CA PRO A 77 14.00 27.31 -36.33
C PRO A 77 14.40 25.99 -35.66
N TRP A 78 15.65 25.56 -35.82
CA TRP A 78 16.14 24.33 -35.18
C TRP A 78 16.27 24.45 -33.65
N LEU A 79 16.55 25.65 -33.15
CA LEU A 79 16.57 25.95 -31.72
C LEU A 79 15.88 27.29 -31.47
N SER A 80 14.89 27.29 -30.59
CA SER A 80 14.16 28.46 -30.14
C SER A 80 13.86 28.34 -28.66
N LEU A 81 14.35 29.28 -27.87
CA LEU A 81 14.05 29.36 -26.44
C LEU A 81 12.54 29.48 -26.19
N ARG A 82 11.80 30.14 -27.07
CA ARG A 82 10.34 30.24 -26.96
C ARG A 82 9.65 28.88 -26.98
N TYR A 83 9.96 28.06 -27.97
CA TYR A 83 9.35 26.74 -28.09
C TYR A 83 9.92 25.76 -27.07
N LEU A 84 11.21 25.87 -26.74
CA LEU A 84 11.84 25.04 -25.71
C LEU A 84 11.19 25.26 -24.34
N ILE A 85 11.02 26.52 -23.91
CA ILE A 85 10.34 26.84 -22.64
C ILE A 85 8.86 26.47 -22.71
N GLY A 86 8.20 26.66 -23.86
CA GLY A 86 6.84 26.16 -24.09
C GLY A 86 6.71 24.66 -23.82
N PHE A 87 7.52 23.83 -24.49
CA PHE A 87 7.52 22.39 -24.27
C PHE A 87 7.96 22.01 -22.85
N HIS A 88 8.94 22.70 -22.26
CA HIS A 88 9.34 22.50 -20.87
C HIS A 88 8.17 22.72 -19.89
N THR A 89 7.40 23.80 -20.05
CA THR A 89 6.25 24.08 -19.17
C THR A 89 5.17 23.01 -19.27
N VAL A 90 4.79 22.62 -20.48
CA VAL A 90 3.79 21.57 -20.69
C VAL A 90 4.28 20.20 -20.22
N ASN A 91 5.55 19.87 -20.48
CA ASN A 91 6.15 18.60 -20.08
C ASN A 91 6.32 18.46 -18.55
N THR A 92 6.71 19.55 -17.87
CA THR A 92 7.02 19.51 -16.43
C THR A 92 5.77 19.61 -15.57
N ALA A 93 4.66 20.16 -16.08
CA ALA A 93 3.40 20.28 -15.36
C ALA A 93 2.86 18.93 -14.80
N PRO A 94 2.71 17.85 -15.60
CA PRO A 94 2.23 16.57 -15.05
C PRO A 94 3.22 15.93 -14.07
N ILE A 95 4.53 16.17 -14.25
CA ILE A 95 5.57 15.66 -13.34
C ILE A 95 5.45 16.33 -11.96
N LEU A 96 5.25 17.65 -11.93
CA LEU A 96 5.02 18.39 -10.69
C LEU A 96 3.70 18.03 -10.05
N GLY A 97 2.64 17.85 -10.84
CA GLY A 97 1.36 17.35 -10.34
C GLY A 97 1.51 16.01 -9.63
N ALA A 98 2.28 15.08 -10.22
CA ALA A 98 2.60 13.80 -9.59
C ALA A 98 3.44 13.95 -8.31
N GLY A 99 4.43 14.86 -8.31
CA GLY A 99 5.24 15.16 -7.12
C GLY A 99 4.44 15.77 -5.97
N TRP A 100 3.44 16.60 -6.26
CA TRP A 100 2.54 17.15 -5.24
C TRP A 100 1.52 16.13 -4.76
N LEU A 101 0.98 15.29 -5.65
CA LEU A 101 0.11 14.16 -5.28
C LEU A 101 0.81 13.20 -4.31
N LEU A 102 2.09 12.92 -4.59
CA LEU A 102 2.96 12.12 -3.73
C LEU A 102 3.04 12.69 -2.30
N LEU A 103 3.21 14.01 -2.19
CA LEU A 103 3.32 14.72 -0.91
C LEU A 103 2.00 14.87 -0.17
N SER A 104 0.87 14.99 -0.90
CA SER A 104 -0.45 15.18 -0.28
C SER A 104 -1.07 13.87 0.17
N GLU A 105 -0.97 12.81 -0.64
CA GLU A 105 -1.67 11.54 -0.39
C GLU A 105 -0.76 10.48 0.25
N TYR A 106 0.53 10.44 -0.11
CA TYR A 106 1.42 9.33 0.25
C TYR A 106 2.54 9.73 1.22
N ARG A 107 2.36 10.84 1.95
CA ARG A 107 3.37 11.38 2.88
C ARG A 107 3.83 10.37 3.92
N SER A 108 2.92 9.50 4.37
CA SER A 108 3.16 8.39 5.31
C SER A 108 4.21 7.39 4.84
N ALA A 109 4.41 7.26 3.52
CA ALA A 109 5.38 6.35 2.93
C ALA A 109 6.82 6.88 2.98
N PHE A 110 7.03 8.11 3.47
CA PHE A 110 8.33 8.76 3.58
C PHE A 110 8.68 9.05 5.03
N THR A 111 9.99 9.08 5.33
CA THR A 111 10.44 9.64 6.60
C THR A 111 10.09 11.12 6.65
N PRO A 112 9.90 11.72 7.84
CA PRO A 112 9.62 13.16 7.95
C PRO A 112 10.67 14.02 7.23
N GLY A 113 11.95 13.64 7.33
CA GLY A 113 13.05 14.33 6.67
C GLY A 113 13.03 14.21 5.14
N ASP A 114 12.68 13.04 4.60
CA ASP A 114 12.58 12.87 3.15
C ASP A 114 11.36 13.57 2.58
N ALA A 115 10.22 13.55 3.30
CA ALA A 115 9.03 14.31 2.93
C ALA A 115 9.31 15.82 2.88
N GLU A 116 10.07 16.35 3.85
CA GLU A 116 10.46 17.76 3.85
C GLU A 116 11.40 18.10 2.67
N ARG A 117 12.40 17.25 2.39
CA ARG A 117 13.26 17.41 1.21
C ARG A 117 12.47 17.40 -0.09
N LEU A 118 11.56 16.44 -0.23
CA LEU A 118 10.67 16.33 -1.38
C LEU A 118 9.77 17.56 -1.51
N THR A 119 9.21 18.06 -0.40
CA THR A 119 8.43 19.30 -0.36
C THR A 119 9.25 20.48 -0.88
N ASN A 120 10.46 20.65 -0.37
CA ASN A 120 11.36 21.73 -0.80
C ASN A 120 11.68 21.63 -2.29
N VAL A 121 12.00 20.43 -2.80
CA VAL A 121 12.27 20.22 -4.23
C VAL A 121 11.06 20.55 -5.09
N CYS A 122 9.86 20.05 -4.73
CA CYS A 122 8.63 20.37 -5.44
C CYS A 122 8.34 21.88 -5.44
N LEU A 123 8.55 22.58 -4.32
CA LEU A 123 8.38 24.03 -4.23
C LEU A 123 9.31 24.80 -5.19
N TRP A 124 10.62 24.52 -5.18
CA TRP A 124 11.58 25.21 -6.05
C TRP A 124 11.29 24.97 -7.53
N LEU A 125 10.99 23.71 -7.89
CA LEU A 125 10.65 23.37 -9.27
C LEU A 125 9.31 23.98 -9.69
N SER A 126 8.31 24.04 -8.81
CA SER A 126 7.03 24.71 -9.08
C SER A 126 7.18 26.22 -9.25
N LEU A 127 8.03 26.88 -8.46
CA LEU A 127 8.31 28.30 -8.60
C LEU A 127 8.98 28.60 -9.95
N ALA A 128 10.01 27.83 -10.31
CA ALA A 128 10.69 27.96 -11.60
C ALA A 128 9.74 27.67 -12.78
N TRP A 129 8.89 26.64 -12.64
CA TRP A 129 7.86 26.30 -13.61
C TRP A 129 6.84 27.43 -13.79
N ALA A 130 6.39 28.06 -12.70
CA ALA A 130 5.45 29.18 -12.76
C ALA A 130 6.03 30.38 -13.52
N CYS A 131 7.32 30.70 -13.33
CA CYS A 131 8.02 31.70 -14.13
C CYS A 131 8.02 31.34 -15.63
N GLY A 132 8.31 30.07 -15.97
CA GLY A 132 8.22 29.57 -17.33
C GLY A 132 6.83 29.71 -17.93
N ALA A 133 5.79 29.31 -17.18
CA ALA A 133 4.39 29.40 -17.61
C ALA A 133 3.95 30.85 -17.82
N LEU A 134 4.38 31.77 -16.94
CA LEU A 134 4.11 33.19 -17.08
C LEU A 134 4.71 33.76 -18.37
N VAL A 135 5.95 33.38 -18.68
CA VAL A 135 6.64 33.80 -19.91
C VAL A 135 5.97 33.25 -21.17
N THR A 136 5.45 32.01 -21.13
CA THR A 136 4.79 31.38 -22.29
C THR A 136 3.39 31.92 -22.55
N VAL A 137 2.64 32.27 -21.50
CA VAL A 137 1.25 32.73 -21.59
C VAL A 137 1.15 34.24 -21.81
N LEU A 138 1.93 35.06 -21.11
CA LEU A 138 1.78 36.52 -21.16
C LEU A 138 2.26 37.11 -22.51
N PRO A 139 1.39 37.82 -23.25
CA PRO A 139 1.76 38.40 -24.55
C PRO A 139 2.96 39.36 -24.49
N ARG A 140 3.10 40.09 -23.38
CA ARG A 140 4.22 41.02 -23.16
C ARG A 140 5.55 40.30 -23.02
N LEU A 141 5.60 39.10 -22.43
CA LEU A 141 6.84 38.38 -22.16
C LEU A 141 7.19 37.36 -23.26
N ARG A 142 6.18 36.72 -23.88
CA ARG A 142 6.34 35.63 -24.86
C ARG A 142 7.09 36.01 -26.14
N HIS A 143 7.23 37.30 -26.41
CA HIS A 143 7.94 37.81 -27.60
C HIS A 143 9.38 38.24 -27.31
N HIS A 144 9.78 38.25 -26.04
CA HIS A 144 11.12 38.66 -25.64
C HIS A 144 12.04 37.47 -25.35
N ALA A 145 13.17 37.41 -26.05
CA ALA A 145 14.15 36.33 -25.87
C ALA A 145 14.77 36.30 -24.47
N TRP A 146 15.03 37.47 -23.86
CA TRP A 146 15.59 37.56 -22.50
C TRP A 146 14.68 36.90 -21.47
N ALA A 147 13.36 37.05 -21.57
CA ALA A 147 12.41 36.47 -20.63
C ALA A 147 12.47 34.92 -20.66
N HIS A 148 12.62 34.33 -21.84
CA HIS A 148 12.79 32.88 -21.97
C HIS A 148 14.15 32.40 -21.48
N ALA A 149 15.21 33.18 -21.71
CA ALA A 149 16.54 32.87 -21.19
C ALA A 149 16.55 32.84 -19.65
N TRP A 150 15.91 33.83 -19.00
CA TRP A 150 15.75 33.85 -17.55
C TRP A 150 14.89 32.70 -17.03
N ALA A 151 13.78 32.38 -17.69
CA ALA A 151 12.97 31.22 -17.32
C ALA A 151 13.78 29.91 -17.40
N GLY A 152 14.58 29.74 -18.46
CA GLY A 152 15.48 28.59 -18.60
C GLY A 152 16.58 28.55 -17.54
N ALA A 153 17.18 29.69 -17.20
CA ALA A 153 18.19 29.80 -16.15
C ALA A 153 17.61 29.45 -14.78
N LEU A 154 16.41 29.93 -14.45
CA LEU A 154 15.70 29.60 -13.22
C LEU A 154 15.34 28.11 -13.14
N ALA A 155 14.88 27.51 -14.23
CA ALA A 155 14.61 26.07 -14.30
C ALA A 155 15.89 25.26 -14.02
N LEU A 156 17.00 25.61 -14.67
CA LEU A 156 18.28 24.93 -14.45
C LEU A 156 18.79 25.13 -13.01
N ALA A 157 18.67 26.33 -12.46
CA ALA A 157 19.04 26.62 -11.08
C ALA A 157 18.20 25.81 -10.08
N ALA A 158 16.89 25.70 -10.29
CA ALA A 158 16.01 24.88 -9.45
C ALA A 158 16.39 23.39 -9.52
N LEU A 159 16.71 22.88 -10.72
CA LEU A 159 17.17 21.50 -10.91
C LEU A 159 18.51 21.25 -10.17
N LEU A 160 19.46 22.17 -10.31
CA LEU A 160 20.76 22.09 -9.62
C LEU A 160 20.62 22.21 -8.10
N ALA A 161 19.71 23.03 -7.60
CA ALA A 161 19.42 23.13 -6.17
C ALA A 161 18.81 21.82 -5.63
N ALA A 162 17.94 21.19 -6.43
CA ALA A 162 17.32 19.90 -6.10
C ALA A 162 18.34 18.74 -6.08
N SER A 163 19.37 18.79 -6.94
CA SER A 163 20.46 17.79 -6.96
C SER A 163 21.59 18.08 -5.97
N GLY A 164 21.99 19.34 -5.81
CA GLY A 164 23.16 19.75 -5.03
C GLY A 164 22.96 19.71 -3.51
N ARG A 165 21.71 19.75 -3.03
CA ARG A 165 21.41 19.53 -1.61
C ARG A 165 21.42 18.07 -1.18
N GLN A 166 21.64 17.13 -2.12
CA GLN A 166 21.82 15.71 -1.80
C GLN A 166 23.23 15.39 -1.33
N THR A 167 24.23 16.18 -1.73
CA THR A 167 25.63 16.03 -1.28
C THR A 167 25.93 16.82 0.00
N GLY A 168 25.05 17.77 0.38
CA GLY A 168 25.20 18.64 1.56
C GLY A 168 24.57 18.11 2.87
N GLY A 169 24.41 16.79 3.00
CA GLY A 169 23.80 16.14 4.17
C GLY A 169 24.79 15.29 4.98
N SER A 170 26.06 15.70 5.06
CA SER A 170 27.06 15.08 5.96
C SER A 170 27.33 15.91 7.22
N VAL A 171 26.51 16.93 7.52
CA VAL A 171 26.54 17.65 8.81
C VAL A 171 25.48 17.05 9.74
N GLY A 172 25.71 15.77 10.00
CA GLY A 172 24.98 14.90 10.91
C GLY A 172 25.78 13.62 11.13
N ARG A 173 27.12 13.70 10.98
CA ARG A 173 28.04 12.63 11.32
C ARG A 173 28.19 12.59 12.83
N MET A 174 27.14 12.15 13.53
CA MET A 174 27.33 11.55 14.84
C MET A 174 27.82 10.13 14.60
N VAL A 175 29.13 10.05 14.40
CA VAL A 175 30.03 8.90 14.62
C VAL A 175 29.30 7.59 14.99
N THR A 176 28.93 6.78 14.00
CA THR A 176 28.88 5.32 14.16
C THR A 176 30.31 4.79 14.00
N ARG A 177 31.12 5.02 15.02
CA ARG A 177 32.28 4.18 15.27
C ARG A 177 31.71 2.84 15.74
N ALA A 178 32.14 1.74 15.14
CA ALA A 178 31.93 0.42 15.73
C ALA A 178 32.24 0.51 17.24
N PRO A 179 31.41 -0.04 18.14
CA PRO A 179 31.74 0.00 19.55
C PRO A 179 33.04 -0.77 19.74
N SER A 180 34.13 -0.03 19.92
CA SER A 180 35.29 -0.54 20.64
C SER A 180 34.77 -1.00 21.99
N GLN A 181 35.05 -2.26 22.33
CA GLN A 181 34.77 -2.83 23.65
C GLN A 181 35.04 -1.79 24.74
N PRO A 182 34.08 -1.49 25.63
CA PRO A 182 34.39 -0.75 26.83
C PRO A 182 35.34 -1.61 27.67
N ARG A 183 36.55 -1.09 27.92
CA ARG A 183 37.36 -1.56 29.05
C ARG A 183 36.51 -1.47 30.31
N GLY A 184 36.60 -2.51 31.13
CA GLY A 184 35.75 -2.77 32.28
C GLY A 184 35.50 -1.56 33.17
N VAL A 185 34.23 -1.38 33.49
CA VAL A 185 33.76 -0.72 34.71
C VAL A 185 33.06 -1.84 35.50
N PRO A 186 33.32 -1.99 36.81
CA PRO A 186 32.84 -3.13 37.59
C PRO A 186 31.31 -3.19 37.60
N ASP A 187 30.78 -4.42 37.61
CA ASP A 187 29.38 -4.73 37.88
C ASP A 187 28.99 -4.23 39.29
N ASP A 188 28.50 -2.99 39.39
CA ASP A 188 27.80 -2.54 40.59
C ASP A 188 26.37 -3.09 40.56
N VAL A 189 26.23 -4.21 41.26
CA VAL A 189 24.97 -4.80 41.68
C VAL A 189 24.26 -3.80 42.62
N GLY A 190 23.42 -2.94 42.04
CA GLY A 190 22.42 -2.16 42.77
C GLY A 190 21.20 -3.02 43.11
N PRO A 191 20.52 -2.77 44.25
CA PRO A 191 19.71 -3.76 44.94
C PRO A 191 18.53 -4.25 44.09
N THR A 192 18.39 -5.58 44.07
CA THR A 192 17.23 -6.33 43.62
C THR A 192 15.93 -5.57 43.86
N ALA A 193 15.30 -5.12 42.76
CA ALA A 193 13.89 -4.75 42.79
C ALA A 193 13.11 -5.92 43.41
N PRO A 194 12.16 -5.66 44.32
CA PRO A 194 11.38 -6.73 44.93
C PRO A 194 10.72 -7.52 43.81
N ALA A 195 10.77 -8.85 43.93
CA ALA A 195 10.12 -9.76 43.00
C ALA A 195 8.69 -9.28 42.76
N GLY A 196 8.43 -8.83 41.53
CA GLY A 196 7.07 -8.56 41.08
C GLY A 196 6.22 -9.82 41.25
N PRO A 197 4.89 -9.67 41.28
CA PRO A 197 3.99 -10.82 41.34
C PRO A 197 4.39 -11.88 40.29
N PRO A 198 4.20 -13.18 40.57
CA PRO A 198 4.60 -14.26 39.67
C PRO A 198 4.17 -13.93 38.24
N ALA A 199 5.10 -14.09 37.29
CA ALA A 199 4.90 -13.75 35.88
C ALA A 199 3.50 -14.20 35.43
N ALA A 200 2.61 -13.23 35.19
CA ALA A 200 1.29 -13.52 34.69
C ALA A 200 1.48 -14.26 33.37
N THR A 201 1.01 -15.51 33.33
CA THR A 201 1.02 -16.36 32.15
C THR A 201 0.43 -15.60 30.96
N MET A 202 1.19 -15.44 29.87
CA MET A 202 0.80 -14.65 28.70
C MET A 202 -0.55 -15.17 28.15
N PRO A 203 -1.59 -14.33 28.03
CA PRO A 203 -2.85 -14.78 27.49
C PRO A 203 -2.70 -15.14 26.01
N ARG A 204 -3.52 -16.08 25.54
CA ARG A 204 -3.56 -16.45 24.13
C ARG A 204 -4.22 -15.33 23.34
N VAL A 205 -3.58 -14.88 22.27
CA VAL A 205 -4.16 -13.89 21.34
C VAL A 205 -4.25 -14.48 19.95
N LEU A 206 -5.46 -14.48 19.40
CA LEU A 206 -5.75 -14.88 18.04
C LEU A 206 -6.09 -13.64 17.20
N LEU A 207 -5.28 -13.35 16.19
CA LEU A 207 -5.50 -12.28 15.22
C LEU A 207 -5.95 -12.88 13.89
N LEU A 208 -7.13 -12.49 13.42
CA LEU A 208 -7.66 -12.85 12.11
C LEU A 208 -7.78 -11.58 11.27
N ASN A 209 -7.23 -11.60 10.05
CA ASN A 209 -7.34 -10.51 9.09
C ASN A 209 -8.11 -10.98 7.84
N PHE A 210 -9.13 -10.23 7.44
CA PHE A 210 -9.96 -10.48 6.26
C PHE A 210 -9.87 -9.25 5.34
N ASP A 211 -8.91 -9.24 4.42
CA ASP A 211 -8.72 -8.11 3.51
C ASP A 211 -9.95 -7.93 2.59
N GLY A 212 -10.24 -6.69 2.22
CA GLY A 212 -11.39 -6.31 1.40
C GLY A 212 -12.74 -6.34 2.14
N ALA A 213 -12.76 -6.73 3.42
CA ALA A 213 -13.97 -6.68 4.24
C ALA A 213 -14.29 -5.24 4.67
N ASP A 214 -15.56 -4.86 4.55
CA ASP A 214 -16.04 -3.51 4.83
C ASP A 214 -16.98 -3.50 6.04
N LEU A 215 -16.80 -2.54 6.95
CA LEU A 215 -17.59 -2.46 8.18
C LEU A 215 -19.07 -2.19 7.90
N ASP A 216 -19.39 -1.35 6.91
CA ASP A 216 -20.78 -1.03 6.59
C ASP A 216 -21.51 -2.24 6.02
N THR A 217 -20.82 -3.07 5.24
CA THR A 217 -21.31 -4.37 4.78
C THR A 217 -21.56 -5.32 5.95
N VAL A 218 -20.60 -5.45 6.87
CA VAL A 218 -20.75 -6.28 8.08
C VAL A 218 -21.94 -5.83 8.93
N LEU A 219 -22.08 -4.53 9.21
CA LEU A 219 -23.17 -3.99 10.01
C LEU A 219 -24.54 -4.16 9.32
N THR A 220 -24.59 -3.97 7.99
CA THR A 220 -25.81 -4.19 7.20
C THR A 220 -26.25 -5.65 7.26
N MET A 221 -25.32 -6.59 7.07
CA MET A 221 -25.62 -8.02 7.12
C MET A 221 -25.93 -8.49 8.55
N HIS A 222 -25.29 -7.91 9.57
CA HIS A 222 -25.64 -8.14 10.97
C HIS A 222 -27.07 -7.70 11.27
N ALA A 223 -27.49 -6.51 10.83
CA ALA A 223 -28.86 -6.01 10.99
C ALA A 223 -29.90 -6.92 10.30
N GLN A 224 -29.49 -7.65 9.26
CA GLN A 224 -30.32 -8.66 8.59
C GLN A 224 -30.30 -10.04 9.28
N GLY A 225 -29.58 -10.20 10.40
CA GLY A 225 -29.47 -11.47 11.13
C GLY A 225 -28.58 -12.52 10.46
N LYS A 226 -27.73 -12.13 9.50
CA LYS A 226 -26.95 -13.06 8.66
C LYS A 226 -25.60 -13.47 9.26
N LEU A 227 -25.05 -12.69 10.19
CA LEU A 227 -23.68 -12.84 10.70
C LEU A 227 -23.66 -13.08 12.23
N PRO A 228 -23.98 -14.29 12.72
CA PRO A 228 -24.01 -14.59 14.15
C PRO A 228 -22.65 -14.48 14.86
N GLY A 229 -21.55 -14.81 14.21
CA GLY A 229 -20.19 -14.63 14.74
C GLY A 229 -19.86 -13.15 14.98
N PHE A 230 -20.10 -12.29 13.98
CA PHE A 230 -19.98 -10.85 14.13
C PHE A 230 -20.99 -10.28 15.13
N ALA A 231 -22.21 -10.81 15.19
CA ALA A 231 -23.19 -10.39 16.20
C ALA A 231 -22.65 -10.56 17.62
N ARG A 232 -21.96 -11.68 17.88
CA ARG A 232 -21.30 -11.92 19.17
C ARG A 232 -20.15 -10.95 19.42
N LEU A 233 -19.31 -10.66 18.41
CA LEU A 233 -18.26 -9.64 18.52
C LEU A 233 -18.83 -8.25 18.85
N ILE A 234 -19.93 -7.87 18.21
CA ILE A 234 -20.62 -6.59 18.43
C ILE A 234 -21.19 -6.50 19.85
N GLN A 235 -21.79 -7.58 20.35
CA GLN A 235 -22.49 -7.58 21.65
C GLN A 235 -21.55 -7.79 22.84
N GLU A 236 -20.52 -8.63 22.67
CA GLU A 236 -19.65 -9.07 23.75
C GLU A 236 -18.26 -8.45 23.70
N GLY A 237 -17.93 -7.74 22.63
CA GLY A 237 -16.62 -7.14 22.41
C GLY A 237 -16.70 -5.63 22.18
N ALA A 238 -15.57 -5.09 21.71
CA ALA A 238 -15.44 -3.71 21.28
C ALA A 238 -15.08 -3.66 19.79
N TYR A 239 -15.59 -2.66 19.06
CA TYR A 239 -15.30 -2.52 17.64
C TYR A 239 -15.26 -1.09 17.15
N GLY A 240 -14.70 -0.87 15.96
CA GLY A 240 -14.57 0.47 15.38
C GLY A 240 -13.85 0.44 14.03
N ARG A 241 -13.78 1.62 13.40
CA ARG A 241 -13.09 1.79 12.12
C ARG A 241 -11.58 1.91 12.32
N LEU A 242 -10.84 1.36 11.37
CA LEU A 242 -9.41 1.53 11.25
C LEU A 242 -9.07 2.31 9.99
N THR A 243 -8.54 3.52 10.13
CA THR A 243 -7.97 4.26 9.01
C THR A 243 -6.77 3.47 8.47
N SER A 244 -6.80 3.18 7.17
CA SER A 244 -5.72 2.48 6.47
C SER A 244 -4.52 3.40 6.18
N VAL A 245 -3.48 2.85 5.56
CA VAL A 245 -2.31 3.62 5.11
C VAL A 245 -2.23 3.66 3.59
N LEU A 246 -1.60 4.71 3.06
CA LEU A 246 -1.32 4.83 1.63
C LEU A 246 0.16 4.55 1.33
N PRO A 247 0.48 3.74 0.28
CA PRO A 247 -0.45 3.03 -0.61
C PRO A 247 -1.25 1.92 0.08
N CYS A 248 -2.54 1.83 -0.27
CA CYS A 248 -3.45 0.82 0.25
C CYS A 248 -3.28 -0.52 -0.51
N ASP A 249 -2.02 -0.97 -0.65
CA ASP A 249 -1.68 -2.26 -1.23
C ASP A 249 -1.65 -3.33 -0.13
N ALA A 250 -2.18 -4.53 -0.37
CA ALA A 250 -2.25 -5.60 0.62
C ALA A 250 -0.90 -5.93 1.29
N ALA A 251 0.21 -5.92 0.54
CA ALA A 251 1.54 -6.13 1.13
C ALA A 251 1.96 -5.02 2.11
N VAL A 252 1.58 -3.77 1.82
CA VAL A 252 1.92 -2.59 2.63
C VAL A 252 1.05 -2.56 3.88
N THR A 253 -0.27 -2.66 3.72
CA THR A 253 -1.22 -2.54 4.81
C THR A 253 -1.08 -3.68 5.81
N ARG A 254 -0.88 -4.93 5.35
CA ARG A 254 -0.61 -6.08 6.22
C ARG A 254 0.71 -5.94 6.97
N ALA A 255 1.77 -5.47 6.32
CA ALA A 255 3.04 -5.22 6.99
C ALA A 255 2.90 -4.13 8.07
N THR A 256 2.16 -3.06 7.81
CA THR A 256 1.84 -2.03 8.81
C THR A 256 1.06 -2.63 9.99
N LEU A 257 0.00 -3.39 9.72
CA LEU A 257 -0.87 -3.98 10.74
C LEU A 257 -0.10 -4.88 11.72
N VAL A 258 0.79 -5.74 11.22
CA VAL A 258 1.50 -6.73 12.05
C VAL A 258 2.76 -6.19 12.71
N THR A 259 3.28 -5.03 12.28
CA THR A 259 4.49 -4.43 12.86
C THR A 259 4.19 -3.24 13.77
N GLY A 260 3.05 -2.57 13.56
CA GLY A 260 2.78 -1.28 14.20
C GLY A 260 3.76 -0.19 13.79
N ALA A 261 4.35 -0.32 12.60
CA ALA A 261 5.26 0.65 12.01
C ALA A 261 4.69 1.15 10.68
N MET A 262 5.06 2.36 10.27
CA MET A 262 4.65 2.94 8.98
C MET A 262 5.49 2.39 7.82
N PRO A 263 5.05 2.54 6.55
CA PRO A 263 5.75 1.97 5.38
C PRO A 263 7.22 2.37 5.24
N HIS A 264 7.57 3.60 5.65
CA HIS A 264 8.95 4.06 5.63
C HIS A 264 9.84 3.38 6.69
N ARG A 265 9.27 2.85 7.78
CA ARG A 265 10.00 2.15 8.84
C ARG A 265 10.14 0.66 8.55
N HIS A 266 9.05 -0.03 8.21
CA HIS A 266 9.11 -1.47 7.90
C HIS A 266 9.60 -1.77 6.48
N GLY A 267 9.74 -0.78 5.60
CA GLY A 267 10.40 -0.90 4.29
C GLY A 267 9.52 -1.42 3.15
N VAL A 268 8.37 -2.04 3.44
CA VAL A 268 7.38 -2.46 2.44
C VAL A 268 6.52 -1.25 2.05
N ARG A 269 6.75 -0.70 0.85
CA ARG A 269 6.17 0.61 0.46
C ARG A 269 5.24 0.57 -0.75
N SER A 270 5.14 -0.58 -1.42
CA SER A 270 4.30 -0.78 -2.61
C SER A 270 4.06 -2.27 -2.85
N ALA A 271 2.99 -2.64 -3.55
CA ALA A 271 2.69 -4.02 -3.96
C ALA A 271 3.81 -4.73 -4.75
N ALA A 272 4.76 -4.00 -5.34
CA ALA A 272 5.84 -4.61 -6.07
C ALA A 272 7.09 -3.72 -6.16
N ALA A 273 8.26 -4.35 -6.06
CA ALA A 273 9.53 -3.71 -6.32
C ALA A 273 9.86 -3.73 -7.83
N ARG A 274 10.67 -2.76 -8.27
CA ARG A 274 11.20 -2.63 -9.64
C ARG A 274 12.71 -2.68 -9.61
N ARG A 275 13.29 -3.17 -10.70
CA ARG A 275 14.73 -3.11 -10.95
C ARG A 275 14.97 -2.76 -12.41
N VAL A 276 15.83 -1.78 -12.65
CA VAL A 276 16.24 -1.32 -13.99
C VAL A 276 17.36 -2.22 -14.51
N PRO A 277 17.47 -2.46 -15.83
CA PRO A 277 18.57 -3.22 -16.40
C PRO A 277 19.92 -2.60 -16.04
N GLY A 278 20.89 -3.44 -15.66
CA GLY A 278 22.21 -2.99 -15.22
C GLY A 278 22.28 -2.48 -13.78
N SER A 279 21.21 -2.60 -12.99
CA SER A 279 21.21 -2.35 -11.54
C SER A 279 20.90 -3.61 -10.76
N ASP A 280 21.58 -3.79 -9.62
CA ASP A 280 21.29 -4.84 -8.64
C ASP A 280 20.32 -4.38 -7.54
N THR A 281 19.89 -3.12 -7.58
CA THR A 281 19.05 -2.53 -6.53
C THR A 281 17.58 -2.56 -6.92
N TRP A 282 16.76 -3.04 -5.98
CA TRP A 282 15.31 -2.99 -6.07
C TRP A 282 14.79 -1.70 -5.43
N PHE A 283 13.84 -1.03 -6.08
CA PHE A 283 13.20 0.17 -5.56
C PHE A 283 11.69 0.08 -5.67
N SER A 284 10.99 0.80 -4.79
CA SER A 284 9.53 0.91 -4.79
C SER A 284 9.11 2.18 -5.50
N VAL A 285 7.97 2.14 -6.19
CA VAL A 285 7.35 3.33 -6.79
C VAL A 285 6.08 3.62 -6.02
N VAL A 286 6.02 4.81 -5.43
CA VAL A 286 4.90 5.29 -4.64
C VAL A 286 4.43 6.61 -5.25
N PRO A 287 3.14 6.78 -5.59
CA PRO A 287 2.17 5.72 -5.87
C PRO A 287 2.46 4.94 -7.16
N PRO A 288 1.90 3.74 -7.32
CA PRO A 288 1.84 3.09 -8.62
C PRO A 288 1.09 3.98 -9.63
N GLY A 289 1.62 4.13 -10.85
CA GLY A 289 0.89 4.77 -11.94
C GLY A 289 1.19 6.26 -12.22
N ILE A 290 2.18 6.87 -11.57
CA ILE A 290 2.87 8.00 -12.22
C ILE A 290 3.31 7.48 -13.60
N ALA A 291 3.08 8.23 -14.69
CA ALA A 291 3.35 7.79 -16.08
C ALA A 291 4.74 7.15 -16.29
N PHE A 292 5.67 7.44 -15.38
CA PHE A 292 6.89 6.68 -15.11
C PHE A 292 6.74 5.13 -15.15
N ASP A 293 5.90 4.51 -14.30
CA ASP A 293 5.81 3.04 -14.21
C ASP A 293 5.25 2.44 -15.50
N LEU A 294 4.32 3.15 -16.16
CA LEU A 294 3.76 2.72 -17.45
C LEU A 294 4.79 2.78 -18.58
N LEU A 295 5.58 3.85 -18.65
CA LEU A 295 6.58 4.01 -19.72
C LEU A 295 7.72 2.99 -19.56
N LEU A 296 8.16 2.74 -18.32
CA LEU A 296 9.34 1.94 -18.05
C LEU A 296 9.06 0.47 -17.79
N SER A 297 7.81 0.07 -17.58
CA SER A 297 7.45 -1.33 -17.34
C SER A 297 8.01 -2.32 -18.36
N PRO A 298 8.14 -2.02 -19.69
CA PRO A 298 8.72 -2.97 -20.64
C PRO A 298 10.22 -3.22 -20.42
N PHE A 299 10.89 -2.27 -19.76
CA PHE A 299 12.33 -2.31 -19.54
C PHE A 299 12.70 -2.71 -18.11
N MET A 300 11.74 -2.82 -17.19
CA MET A 300 12.00 -3.12 -15.79
C MET A 300 11.64 -4.55 -15.44
N THR A 301 12.46 -5.18 -14.60
CA THR A 301 12.04 -6.41 -13.91
C THR A 301 11.19 -6.05 -12.70
N ARG A 302 10.06 -6.72 -12.53
CA ARG A 302 9.13 -6.53 -11.41
C ARG A 302 9.13 -7.77 -10.51
N ARG A 303 9.10 -7.55 -9.20
CA ARG A 303 8.91 -8.59 -8.18
C ARG A 303 7.74 -8.18 -7.29
N ALA A 304 6.79 -9.08 -7.07
CA ALA A 304 5.74 -8.85 -6.08
C ALA A 304 6.37 -8.65 -4.69
N ALA A 305 5.82 -7.73 -3.90
CA ALA A 305 6.22 -7.55 -2.52
C ALA A 305 5.33 -8.40 -1.62
N ALA A 306 5.89 -8.89 -0.52
CA ALA A 306 5.14 -9.61 0.50
C ALA A 306 5.22 -8.89 1.85
N ALA A 307 4.32 -9.21 2.78
CA ALA A 307 4.43 -8.70 4.15
C ALA A 307 5.73 -9.16 4.82
N SER A 308 6.31 -10.30 4.41
CA SER A 308 7.64 -10.77 4.81
C SER A 308 8.82 -10.06 4.15
N ASP A 309 8.63 -9.08 3.27
CA ASP A 309 9.74 -8.21 2.85
C ASP A 309 10.06 -7.12 3.91
N ARG A 310 9.32 -7.09 5.02
CA ARG A 310 9.50 -6.12 6.11
C ARG A 310 10.84 -6.25 6.84
N SER A 311 11.38 -5.11 7.26
CA SER A 311 12.56 -4.99 8.12
C SER A 311 12.26 -5.03 9.62
N ALA A 312 11.00 -4.78 10.00
CA ALA A 312 10.54 -4.81 11.40
C ALA A 312 9.95 -6.18 11.75
N PRO A 313 10.13 -6.67 12.99
CA PRO A 313 9.50 -7.91 13.42
C PRO A 313 7.98 -7.76 13.42
N ALA A 314 7.26 -8.84 13.08
CA ALA A 314 5.81 -8.91 13.26
C ALA A 314 5.45 -9.37 14.68
N LEU A 315 4.19 -9.19 15.07
CA LEU A 315 3.64 -9.59 16.37
C LEU A 315 4.03 -10.99 16.85
N TRP A 316 3.94 -12.01 15.99
CA TRP A 316 4.33 -13.38 16.35
C TRP A 316 5.84 -13.53 16.58
N GLU A 317 6.67 -12.77 15.86
CA GLU A 317 8.12 -12.72 16.08
C GLU A 317 8.45 -11.95 17.37
N MET A 318 7.70 -10.89 17.69
CA MET A 318 7.84 -10.14 18.95
C MET A 318 7.45 -10.97 20.17
N ALA A 319 6.41 -11.81 20.05
CA ALA A 319 6.02 -12.78 21.07
C ALA A 319 7.15 -13.79 21.36
N VAL A 320 7.74 -14.37 20.31
CA VAL A 320 8.88 -15.30 20.44
C VAL A 320 10.10 -14.62 21.08
N ARG A 321 10.37 -13.35 20.76
CA ARG A 321 11.45 -12.56 21.39
C ARG A 321 11.19 -12.24 22.87
N SER A 322 9.97 -12.46 23.35
CA SER A 322 9.55 -12.21 24.73
C SER A 322 9.22 -13.52 25.46
N ASP A 323 9.89 -14.61 25.09
CA ASP A 323 9.72 -15.96 25.65
C ASP A 323 8.30 -16.55 25.52
N GLY A 324 7.50 -16.04 24.58
CA GLY A 324 6.18 -16.59 24.21
C GLY A 324 6.23 -17.47 22.95
N THR A 325 5.05 -17.93 22.51
CA THR A 325 4.90 -18.63 21.21
C THR A 325 4.36 -17.70 20.13
N GLY A 326 4.73 -17.96 18.88
CA GLY A 326 4.34 -17.17 17.72
C GLY A 326 3.96 -18.07 16.55
N ASN A 327 2.72 -17.98 16.08
CA ASN A 327 2.22 -18.75 14.94
C ASN A 327 1.64 -17.80 13.88
N ALA A 328 1.90 -18.06 12.60
CA ALA A 328 1.31 -17.25 11.54
C ALA A 328 1.14 -17.99 10.21
N ALA A 329 0.09 -17.65 9.46
CA ALA A 329 -0.11 -18.11 8.08
C ALA A 329 -0.93 -17.11 7.23
N GLY A 330 -0.77 -17.18 5.91
CA GLY A 330 -1.53 -16.38 4.93
C GLY A 330 -1.05 -14.95 4.67
N TRP A 331 -0.10 -14.44 5.47
CA TRP A 331 0.40 -13.05 5.37
C TRP A 331 1.19 -12.72 4.09
N ASP A 332 1.76 -13.73 3.43
CA ASP A 332 2.56 -13.56 2.21
C ASP A 332 1.79 -13.91 0.93
N VAL A 333 0.51 -14.27 1.05
CA VAL A 333 -0.32 -14.62 -0.10
C VAL A 333 -1.06 -13.36 -0.57
N ASP A 334 -0.79 -12.94 -1.80
CA ASP A 334 -1.44 -11.80 -2.45
C ASP A 334 -2.00 -12.27 -3.81
N LEU A 335 -3.32 -12.45 -3.86
CA LEU A 335 -4.01 -12.96 -5.04
C LEU A 335 -4.13 -11.92 -6.16
N ASP A 336 -3.99 -10.63 -5.85
CA ASP A 336 -4.04 -9.53 -6.82
C ASP A 336 -2.78 -9.49 -7.67
N THR A 337 -1.62 -9.69 -7.04
CA THR A 337 -0.34 -9.72 -7.76
C THR A 337 -0.15 -11.00 -8.60
N ALA A 338 -0.87 -12.08 -8.27
CA ALA A 338 -0.85 -13.34 -9.00
C ALA A 338 -1.65 -13.30 -10.32
N GLY A 339 -2.51 -12.29 -10.50
CA GLY A 339 -3.37 -12.15 -11.69
C GLY A 339 -4.56 -13.13 -11.71
N PRO A 340 -5.19 -13.29 -12.89
CA PRO A 340 -6.35 -14.18 -13.07
C PRO A 340 -6.07 -15.63 -12.69
N ALA A 341 -7.06 -16.26 -12.06
CA ALA A 341 -7.02 -17.68 -11.72
C ALA A 341 -6.85 -18.54 -12.99
N PRO A 342 -5.98 -19.56 -12.97
CA PRO A 342 -5.95 -20.56 -14.03
C PRO A 342 -7.32 -21.24 -14.21
N LEU A 343 -7.69 -21.54 -15.45
CA LEU A 343 -8.92 -22.27 -15.74
C LEU A 343 -8.82 -23.68 -15.17
N LEU A 344 -9.78 -24.06 -14.33
CA LEU A 344 -9.89 -25.42 -13.81
C LEU A 344 -10.34 -26.38 -14.92
N ALA A 345 -9.81 -27.61 -14.90
CA ALA A 345 -10.46 -28.70 -15.62
C ALA A 345 -11.78 -29.05 -14.89
N GLY A 346 -12.81 -29.49 -15.64
CA GLY A 346 -14.16 -29.69 -15.07
C GLY A 346 -14.23 -30.67 -13.89
N SER A 347 -13.28 -31.61 -13.77
CA SER A 347 -13.16 -32.56 -12.66
C SER A 347 -12.40 -32.01 -11.43
N GLU A 348 -11.86 -30.79 -11.51
CA GLU A 348 -11.01 -30.19 -10.47
C GLU A 348 -11.75 -29.19 -9.58
N THR A 349 -13.05 -28.96 -9.82
CA THR A 349 -13.84 -28.03 -9.00
C THR A 349 -14.16 -28.69 -7.65
N PRO A 350 -13.65 -28.16 -6.51
CA PRO A 350 -13.95 -28.74 -5.20
C PRO A 350 -15.44 -28.65 -4.84
N ASP A 351 -15.98 -29.66 -4.16
CA ASP A 351 -17.41 -29.73 -3.83
C ASP A 351 -17.92 -28.50 -3.05
N TRP A 352 -17.12 -27.96 -2.13
CA TRP A 352 -17.47 -26.77 -1.33
C TRP A 352 -17.63 -25.49 -2.15
N VAL A 353 -17.16 -25.46 -3.41
CA VAL A 353 -17.40 -24.30 -4.31
C VAL A 353 -18.89 -24.17 -4.62
N ALA A 354 -19.64 -25.27 -4.61
CA ALA A 354 -21.09 -25.26 -4.80
C ALA A 354 -21.82 -24.51 -3.68
N ASP A 355 -21.22 -24.35 -2.50
CA ASP A 355 -21.80 -23.55 -1.41
C ASP A 355 -21.72 -22.05 -1.70
N LEU A 356 -20.77 -21.63 -2.54
CA LEU A 356 -20.50 -20.21 -2.83
C LEU A 356 -21.11 -19.73 -4.15
N LEU A 357 -21.44 -20.63 -5.07
CA LEU A 357 -21.96 -20.30 -6.40
C LEU A 357 -23.35 -20.90 -6.63
N ASP A 358 -24.10 -20.31 -7.56
CA ASP A 358 -25.33 -20.93 -8.03
C ASP A 358 -25.02 -22.24 -8.80
N PRO A 359 -25.77 -23.34 -8.59
CA PRO A 359 -25.56 -24.59 -9.32
C PRO A 359 -25.59 -24.44 -10.84
N ASP A 360 -26.38 -23.50 -11.38
CA ASP A 360 -26.42 -23.25 -12.81
C ASP A 360 -25.16 -22.53 -13.31
N ALA A 361 -24.47 -21.77 -12.45
CA ALA A 361 -23.19 -21.15 -12.79
C ALA A 361 -22.10 -22.22 -13.05
N LEU A 362 -22.14 -23.32 -12.29
CA LEU A 362 -21.20 -24.45 -12.45
C LEU A 362 -21.44 -25.26 -13.73
N ARG A 363 -22.64 -25.17 -14.32
CA ARG A 363 -23.01 -25.89 -15.55
C ARG A 363 -22.61 -25.14 -16.82
N LEU A 364 -22.22 -23.87 -16.70
CA LEU A 364 -21.85 -23.04 -17.85
C LEU A 364 -20.51 -23.45 -18.45
N LYS A 365 -20.45 -23.51 -19.78
CA LYS A 365 -19.28 -23.97 -20.53
C LYS A 365 -18.47 -22.83 -21.15
N ASP A 366 -19.01 -21.62 -21.21
CA ASP A 366 -18.30 -20.49 -21.78
C ASP A 366 -17.07 -20.12 -20.93
N ALA A 367 -16.08 -19.49 -21.57
CA ALA A 367 -14.81 -19.21 -20.92
C ALA A 367 -14.91 -18.19 -19.78
N ALA A 368 -15.86 -17.24 -19.87
CA ALA A 368 -16.02 -16.21 -18.86
C ALA A 368 -16.61 -16.79 -17.56
N ALA A 369 -17.66 -17.60 -17.68
CA ALA A 369 -18.23 -18.30 -16.53
C ALA A 369 -17.21 -19.23 -15.86
N ARG A 370 -16.45 -20.01 -16.65
CA ARG A 370 -15.39 -20.88 -16.10
C ARG A 370 -14.28 -20.09 -15.39
N ALA A 371 -13.92 -18.90 -15.89
CA ALA A 371 -12.95 -18.04 -15.22
C ALA A 371 -13.48 -17.55 -13.85
N LEU A 372 -14.77 -17.19 -13.75
CA LEU A 372 -15.39 -16.81 -12.48
C LEU A 372 -15.41 -17.96 -11.47
N VAL A 373 -15.74 -19.18 -11.92
CA VAL A 373 -15.68 -20.39 -11.07
C VAL A 373 -14.25 -20.63 -10.57
N SER A 374 -13.25 -20.50 -11.45
CA SER A 374 -11.83 -20.60 -11.09
C SER A 374 -11.41 -19.58 -10.03
N GLU A 375 -11.90 -18.34 -10.09
CA GLU A 375 -11.62 -17.32 -9.07
C GLU A 375 -12.18 -17.70 -7.70
N VAL A 376 -13.43 -18.18 -7.64
CA VAL A 376 -14.05 -18.66 -6.39
C VAL A 376 -13.28 -19.84 -5.82
N ALA A 377 -12.96 -20.83 -6.66
CA ALA A 377 -12.23 -22.02 -6.25
C ALA A 377 -10.82 -21.69 -5.74
N ARG A 378 -10.06 -20.85 -6.46
CA ARG A 378 -8.71 -20.44 -6.02
C ARG A 378 -8.77 -19.68 -4.70
N SER A 379 -9.66 -18.67 -4.61
CA SER A 379 -9.77 -17.81 -3.42
C SER A 379 -10.18 -18.62 -2.19
N GLY A 380 -11.20 -19.47 -2.30
CA GLY A 380 -11.62 -20.32 -1.18
C GLY A 380 -10.62 -21.43 -0.84
N ALA A 381 -9.85 -21.96 -1.80
CA ALA A 381 -8.78 -22.93 -1.53
C ALA A 381 -7.61 -22.28 -0.77
N THR A 382 -7.26 -21.04 -1.11
CA THR A 382 -6.28 -20.25 -0.35
C THR A 382 -6.73 -20.06 1.09
N ASP A 383 -7.96 -19.60 1.32
CA ASP A 383 -8.49 -19.42 2.67
C ASP A 383 -8.65 -20.75 3.42
N ALA A 384 -8.95 -21.85 2.74
CA ALA A 384 -8.98 -23.19 3.34
C ALA A 384 -7.60 -23.65 3.82
N ALA A 385 -6.53 -23.30 3.12
CA ALA A 385 -5.17 -23.60 3.56
C ALA A 385 -4.80 -22.82 4.83
N VAL A 386 -5.20 -21.54 4.91
CA VAL A 386 -5.02 -20.71 6.11
C VAL A 386 -5.86 -21.25 7.28
N LEU A 387 -7.11 -21.65 7.01
CA LEU A 387 -7.99 -22.26 8.01
C LEU A 387 -7.42 -23.58 8.55
N LYS A 388 -6.79 -24.40 7.70
CA LYS A 388 -6.10 -25.62 8.15
C LYS A 388 -4.94 -25.29 9.10
N ALA A 389 -4.18 -24.24 8.82
CA ALA A 389 -3.12 -23.77 9.71
C ALA A 389 -3.67 -23.24 11.04
N LEU A 390 -4.81 -22.54 11.01
CA LEU A 390 -5.53 -22.13 12.22
C LEU A 390 -5.93 -23.34 13.07
N GLY A 391 -6.56 -24.36 12.48
CA GLY A 391 -6.96 -25.56 13.21
C GLY A 391 -5.78 -26.29 13.89
N GLY A 392 -4.60 -26.27 13.26
CA GLY A 392 -3.38 -26.85 13.84
C GLY A 392 -2.88 -26.16 15.12
N VAL A 393 -3.31 -24.93 15.39
CA VAL A 393 -2.97 -24.18 16.62
C VAL A 393 -4.15 -24.02 17.57
N GLU A 394 -5.35 -24.50 17.21
CA GLU A 394 -6.53 -24.49 18.08
C GLU A 394 -6.40 -25.47 19.24
N ASP A 395 -5.75 -26.60 19.00
CA ASP A 395 -5.44 -27.63 20.02
C ASP A 395 -4.23 -27.27 20.88
N ASP A 396 -3.38 -26.35 20.41
CA ASP A 396 -2.27 -25.81 21.18
C ASP A 396 -2.80 -24.82 22.21
N ARG A 397 -2.91 -25.29 23.46
CA ARG A 397 -3.28 -24.46 24.62
C ARG A 397 -2.12 -23.57 25.10
N GLY A 398 -1.05 -23.49 24.32
CA GLY A 398 0.11 -22.64 24.56
C GLY A 398 -0.24 -21.15 24.65
N GLN A 399 0.54 -20.46 25.47
CA GLN A 399 0.50 -19.02 25.68
C GLN A 399 1.26 -18.34 24.53
N GLY A 400 0.68 -17.31 23.88
CA GLY A 400 1.32 -16.67 22.72
C GLY A 400 0.38 -15.95 21.77
N ILE A 401 0.95 -15.53 20.63
CA ILE A 401 0.24 -14.82 19.56
C ILE A 401 0.14 -15.73 18.32
N ALA A 402 -1.08 -15.96 17.85
CA ALA A 402 -1.36 -16.63 16.59
C ALA A 402 -2.06 -15.66 15.62
N ALA A 403 -1.53 -15.49 14.42
CA ALA A 403 -1.99 -14.47 13.47
C ALA A 403 -2.24 -15.04 12.08
N PHE A 404 -3.44 -14.88 11.53
CA PHE A 404 -3.86 -15.48 10.26
C PHE A 404 -4.48 -14.44 9.34
N SER A 405 -4.05 -14.40 8.08
CA SER A 405 -4.60 -13.50 7.06
C SER A 405 -5.30 -14.30 5.96
N PHE A 406 -6.54 -13.93 5.64
CA PHE A 406 -7.42 -14.57 4.67
C PHE A 406 -7.63 -13.61 3.48
N PRO A 407 -6.89 -13.80 2.37
CA PRO A 407 -6.95 -12.89 1.22
C PRO A 407 -8.12 -13.18 0.26
N GLY A 408 -8.89 -14.24 0.48
CA GLY A 408 -9.87 -14.72 -0.49
C GLY A 408 -11.01 -13.73 -0.76
N LEU A 409 -11.50 -13.02 0.26
CA LEU A 409 -12.57 -12.05 0.07
C LEU A 409 -12.13 -10.87 -0.80
N ASP A 410 -10.95 -10.32 -0.55
CA ASP A 410 -10.38 -9.20 -1.30
C ASP A 410 -10.38 -9.48 -2.81
N ARG A 411 -9.83 -10.65 -3.18
CA ARG A 411 -9.79 -11.08 -4.57
C ARG A 411 -11.18 -11.22 -5.18
N LEU A 412 -12.12 -11.81 -4.45
CA LEU A 412 -13.49 -11.95 -4.92
C LEU A 412 -14.21 -10.61 -5.01
N ALA A 413 -13.94 -9.68 -4.10
CA ALA A 413 -14.48 -8.34 -4.14
C ALA A 413 -14.01 -7.59 -5.40
N HIS A 414 -12.74 -7.73 -5.80
CA HIS A 414 -12.28 -7.19 -7.09
C HIS A 414 -13.08 -7.72 -8.28
N VAL A 415 -13.41 -9.01 -8.30
CA VAL A 415 -14.05 -9.68 -9.45
C VAL A 415 -15.58 -9.55 -9.44
N PHE A 416 -16.22 -9.74 -8.29
CA PHE A 416 -17.66 -9.95 -8.16
C PHE A 416 -18.46 -8.73 -7.69
N LEU A 417 -17.81 -7.61 -7.30
CA LEU A 417 -18.51 -6.41 -6.81
C LEU A 417 -19.57 -5.90 -7.80
N ARG A 418 -19.33 -6.02 -9.12
CA ARG A 418 -20.33 -5.66 -10.13
C ARG A 418 -21.63 -6.46 -10.06
N TYR A 419 -21.58 -7.73 -9.66
CA TYR A 419 -22.77 -8.57 -9.58
C TYR A 419 -23.51 -8.33 -8.26
N ALA A 420 -22.78 -8.03 -7.18
CA ALA A 420 -23.36 -7.65 -5.90
C ALA A 420 -23.98 -6.25 -5.92
N ARG A 421 -23.47 -5.34 -6.78
CA ARG A 421 -23.93 -3.95 -6.91
C ARG A 421 -24.22 -3.57 -8.38
N PRO A 422 -25.18 -4.23 -9.05
CA PRO A 422 -25.39 -4.07 -10.50
C PRO A 422 -25.82 -2.66 -10.90
N ALA A 423 -26.54 -1.94 -10.02
CA ALA A 423 -26.99 -0.57 -10.23
C ALA A 423 -25.83 0.43 -10.46
N ASP A 424 -24.64 0.15 -9.90
CA ASP A 424 -23.47 1.02 -10.03
C ASP A 424 -22.69 0.83 -11.34
N PHE A 425 -23.02 -0.21 -12.12
CA PHE A 425 -22.33 -0.57 -13.36
C PHE A 425 -23.21 -0.41 -14.60
N GLY A 426 -24.52 -0.66 -14.49
CA GLY A 426 -25.50 -0.47 -15.57
C GLY A 426 -25.34 -1.40 -16.77
N ASN A 427 -24.40 -2.35 -16.74
CA ASN A 427 -24.09 -3.26 -17.83
C ASN A 427 -24.00 -4.74 -17.39
N VAL A 428 -24.81 -5.12 -16.40
CA VAL A 428 -24.88 -6.50 -15.87
C VAL A 428 -26.24 -7.10 -16.24
N SER A 429 -26.24 -8.31 -16.83
CA SER A 429 -27.48 -8.97 -17.24
C SER A 429 -28.25 -9.51 -16.04
N GLY A 430 -29.59 -9.61 -16.13
CA GLY A 430 -30.40 -10.21 -15.05
C GLY A 430 -29.93 -11.62 -14.69
N ARG A 431 -29.60 -12.43 -15.71
CA ARG A 431 -29.01 -13.77 -15.54
C ARG A 431 -27.72 -13.74 -14.70
N ASP A 432 -26.80 -12.82 -14.98
CA ASP A 432 -25.54 -12.74 -14.24
C ASP A 432 -25.75 -12.27 -12.80
N ILE A 433 -26.75 -11.42 -12.54
CA ILE A 433 -27.13 -11.00 -11.19
C ILE A 433 -27.61 -12.21 -10.41
N ASP A 434 -28.50 -13.03 -10.98
CA ASP A 434 -29.05 -14.22 -10.34
C ASP A 434 -27.94 -15.24 -10.02
N LEU A 435 -27.00 -15.46 -10.96
CA LEU A 435 -25.93 -16.45 -10.83
C LEU A 435 -24.80 -16.03 -9.88
N TYR A 436 -24.42 -14.75 -9.88
CA TYR A 436 -23.17 -14.28 -9.26
C TYR A 436 -23.37 -13.22 -8.18
N GLY A 437 -24.54 -12.59 -8.10
CA GLY A 437 -24.85 -11.58 -7.08
C GLY A 437 -24.66 -12.07 -5.64
N PRO A 438 -25.10 -13.28 -5.28
CA PRO A 438 -24.96 -13.81 -3.92
C PRO A 438 -23.53 -14.20 -3.50
N VAL A 439 -22.54 -14.22 -4.41
CA VAL A 439 -21.21 -14.79 -4.13
C VAL A 439 -20.52 -14.10 -2.97
N LEU A 440 -20.50 -12.76 -2.95
CA LEU A 440 -19.86 -12.00 -1.87
C LEU A 440 -20.58 -12.21 -0.53
N GLU A 441 -21.92 -12.20 -0.53
CA GLU A 441 -22.73 -12.47 0.66
C GLU A 441 -22.44 -13.85 1.26
N ARG A 442 -22.42 -14.89 0.42
CA ARG A 442 -22.07 -16.26 0.82
C ARG A 442 -20.64 -16.34 1.36
N TYR A 443 -19.71 -15.54 0.83
CA TYR A 443 -18.35 -15.47 1.35
C TYR A 443 -18.26 -14.82 2.73
N TYR A 444 -19.04 -13.77 2.99
CA TYR A 444 -19.16 -13.20 4.34
C TYR A 444 -19.72 -14.20 5.35
N HIS A 445 -20.67 -15.06 4.97
CA HIS A 445 -21.13 -16.17 5.82
C HIS A 445 -20.00 -17.16 6.14
N ARG A 446 -19.13 -17.46 5.18
CA ARG A 446 -17.95 -18.31 5.41
C ARG A 446 -16.99 -17.67 6.41
N ILE A 447 -16.73 -16.37 6.28
CA ILE A 447 -15.90 -15.59 7.22
C ILE A 447 -16.50 -15.63 8.62
N ASP A 448 -17.80 -15.41 8.74
CA ASP A 448 -18.52 -15.48 10.03
C ASP A 448 -18.38 -16.85 10.71
N GLY A 449 -18.42 -17.94 9.93
CA GLY A 449 -18.14 -19.27 10.43
C GLY A 449 -16.70 -19.48 10.93
N ILE A 450 -15.70 -18.83 10.30
CA ILE A 450 -14.32 -18.83 10.79
C ILE A 450 -14.21 -18.07 12.11
N ILE A 451 -14.86 -16.91 12.21
CA ILE A 451 -14.94 -16.11 13.45
C ILE A 451 -15.62 -16.89 14.58
N GLY A 452 -16.73 -17.56 14.28
CA GLY A 452 -17.45 -18.39 15.24
C GLY A 452 -16.58 -19.50 15.84
N ARG A 453 -15.76 -20.17 15.02
CA ARG A 453 -14.76 -21.16 15.49
C ARG A 453 -13.69 -20.52 16.35
N ALA A 454 -13.09 -19.42 15.89
CA ALA A 454 -12.07 -18.69 16.63
C ALA A 454 -12.53 -18.24 18.03
N LEU A 455 -13.76 -17.74 18.14
CA LEU A 455 -14.39 -17.38 19.42
C LEU A 455 -14.63 -18.56 20.35
N GLN A 456 -14.87 -19.76 19.80
CA GLN A 456 -14.97 -20.98 20.61
C GLN A 456 -13.58 -21.43 21.07
N SER A 457 -12.60 -21.41 20.17
CA SER A 457 -11.23 -21.85 20.42
C SER A 457 -10.47 -20.98 21.41
N ALA A 458 -10.68 -19.66 21.42
CA ALA A 458 -10.03 -18.74 22.35
C ALA A 458 -10.45 -18.94 23.82
N GLY A 459 -11.63 -19.54 24.06
CA GLY A 459 -12.16 -19.79 25.39
C GLY A 459 -12.44 -18.51 26.18
N THR A 460 -12.48 -18.61 27.52
CA THR A 460 -12.82 -17.50 28.41
C THR A 460 -11.64 -16.61 28.82
N ARG A 461 -10.41 -16.99 28.43
CA ARG A 461 -9.17 -16.31 28.83
C ARG A 461 -8.35 -15.76 27.67
N GLY A 462 -8.69 -16.13 26.43
CA GLY A 462 -8.01 -15.63 25.24
C GLY A 462 -8.64 -14.35 24.69
N TYR A 463 -7.88 -13.67 23.84
CA TYR A 463 -8.37 -12.56 23.03
C TYR A 463 -8.53 -12.98 21.57
N VAL A 464 -9.59 -12.52 20.93
CA VAL A 464 -9.79 -12.62 19.48
C VAL A 464 -9.84 -11.22 18.90
N PHE A 465 -8.89 -10.92 18.04
CA PHE A 465 -8.83 -9.71 17.23
C PHE A 465 -9.27 -10.09 15.81
N VAL A 466 -10.32 -9.46 15.30
CA VAL A 466 -10.78 -9.61 13.92
C VAL A 466 -10.61 -8.28 13.21
N THR A 467 -9.83 -8.29 12.15
CA THR A 467 -9.38 -7.09 11.44
C THR A 467 -9.69 -7.17 9.95
N ALA A 468 -9.80 -6.00 9.35
CA ALA A 468 -9.67 -5.81 7.90
C ALA A 468 -8.80 -4.59 7.69
N THR A 469 -7.79 -4.68 6.82
CA THR A 469 -6.89 -3.54 6.58
C THR A 469 -7.51 -2.44 5.73
N HIS A 470 -8.49 -2.80 4.89
CA HIS A 470 -9.25 -1.92 4.01
C HIS A 470 -10.52 -2.61 3.53
N GLY A 471 -11.51 -1.82 3.12
CA GLY A 471 -12.68 -2.30 2.37
C GLY A 471 -12.41 -2.43 0.86
N ILE A 472 -13.49 -2.36 0.07
CA ILE A 472 -13.46 -2.31 -1.39
C ILE A 472 -14.33 -1.16 -1.90
N GLU A 473 -13.90 -0.49 -2.97
CA GLU A 473 -14.70 0.50 -3.68
C GLU A 473 -14.86 0.14 -5.16
N ILE A 474 -15.78 0.83 -5.85
CA ILE A 474 -16.03 0.61 -7.26
C ILE A 474 -14.85 1.14 -8.10
N ALA A 475 -14.37 0.31 -9.04
CA ALA A 475 -13.33 0.70 -9.97
C ALA A 475 -13.74 1.96 -10.77
N PRO A 476 -12.92 3.03 -10.77
CA PRO A 476 -13.29 4.28 -11.42
C PRO A 476 -13.37 4.12 -12.94
N ILE A 477 -14.22 4.92 -13.58
CA ILE A 477 -14.49 4.86 -15.04
C ILE A 477 -13.21 4.83 -15.89
N PRO A 478 -12.20 5.69 -15.66
CA PRO A 478 -10.97 5.68 -16.47
C PRO A 478 -10.22 4.34 -16.39
N ARG A 479 -10.20 3.69 -15.22
CA ARG A 479 -9.54 2.40 -15.02
C ARG A 479 -10.29 1.28 -15.75
N ARG A 480 -11.64 1.28 -15.66
CA ARG A 480 -12.50 0.33 -16.40
C ARG A 480 -12.36 0.49 -17.91
N LEU A 481 -12.35 1.73 -18.41
CA LEU A 481 -12.16 2.00 -19.84
C LEU A 481 -10.78 1.56 -20.33
N ARG A 482 -9.73 1.80 -19.54
CA ARG A 482 -8.39 1.33 -19.86
C ARG A 482 -8.33 -0.19 -19.96
N ALA A 483 -8.93 -0.92 -19.03
CA ALA A 483 -9.00 -2.38 -19.09
C ALA A 483 -9.71 -2.84 -20.37
N GLU A 484 -10.82 -2.19 -20.74
CA GLU A 484 -11.56 -2.51 -21.97
C GLU A 484 -10.73 -2.28 -23.24
N LEU A 485 -9.99 -1.17 -23.30
CA LEU A 485 -9.17 -0.80 -24.47
C LEU A 485 -7.88 -1.62 -24.60
N THR A 486 -7.30 -2.05 -23.48
CA THR A 486 -6.01 -2.74 -23.45
C THR A 486 -6.13 -4.26 -23.37
N GLY A 487 -7.35 -4.79 -23.26
CA GLY A 487 -7.58 -6.21 -22.96
C GLY A 487 -7.07 -6.61 -21.57
N GLY A 488 -6.89 -5.63 -20.67
CA GLY A 488 -6.47 -5.87 -19.30
C GLY A 488 -7.57 -6.54 -18.47
N GLU A 489 -7.19 -6.98 -17.27
CA GLU A 489 -8.11 -7.62 -16.35
C GLU A 489 -9.29 -6.71 -15.98
N ARG A 490 -10.52 -7.23 -16.11
CA ARG A 490 -11.77 -6.47 -15.95
C ARG A 490 -12.23 -6.47 -14.49
N LEU A 491 -11.43 -5.86 -13.63
CA LEU A 491 -11.77 -5.71 -12.21
C LEU A 491 -12.89 -4.69 -12.00
N SER A 492 -13.84 -5.06 -11.15
CA SER A 492 -15.01 -4.25 -10.77
C SER A 492 -14.81 -3.51 -9.45
N GLY A 493 -14.08 -4.11 -8.51
CA GLY A 493 -13.62 -3.48 -7.27
C GLY A 493 -12.17 -3.00 -7.35
N VAL A 494 -11.81 -2.01 -6.55
CA VAL A 494 -10.43 -1.57 -6.26
C VAL A 494 -10.31 -1.16 -4.79
N HIS A 495 -9.08 -1.05 -4.30
CA HIS A 495 -8.80 -0.58 -2.94
C HIS A 495 -7.82 0.60 -2.88
N ASP A 496 -7.47 1.22 -4.02
CA ASP A 496 -6.56 2.37 -4.08
C ASP A 496 -6.95 3.50 -3.10
N ARG A 497 -8.27 3.74 -2.94
CA ARG A 497 -8.88 4.67 -1.98
C ARG A 497 -10.07 4.04 -1.25
N ALA A 498 -9.96 2.74 -0.95
CA ALA A 498 -11.04 1.99 -0.32
C ALA A 498 -11.52 2.62 1.00
N PRO A 499 -12.76 2.28 1.42
CA PRO A 499 -13.26 2.58 2.75
C PRO A 499 -12.30 2.10 3.84
N GLU A 500 -12.37 2.76 4.99
CA GLU A 500 -11.63 2.36 6.17
C GLU A 500 -11.90 0.89 6.52
N GLY A 501 -10.85 0.21 6.98
CA GLY A 501 -10.98 -1.13 7.52
C GLY A 501 -11.66 -1.12 8.89
N PHE A 502 -11.58 -2.22 9.60
CA PHE A 502 -12.16 -2.33 10.94
C PHE A 502 -11.32 -3.17 11.88
N LEU A 503 -11.64 -3.03 13.17
CA LEU A 503 -11.22 -3.93 14.22
C LEU A 503 -12.41 -4.29 15.09
N PHE A 504 -12.56 -5.58 15.37
CA PHE A 504 -13.34 -6.13 16.46
C PHE A 504 -12.40 -6.82 17.44
N VAL A 505 -12.62 -6.63 18.73
CA VAL A 505 -11.87 -7.31 19.79
C VAL A 505 -12.86 -7.98 20.73
N HIS A 506 -12.59 -9.23 21.09
CA HIS A 506 -13.32 -9.98 22.11
C HIS A 506 -12.31 -10.58 23.09
N GLY A 507 -12.62 -10.55 24.39
CA GLY A 507 -11.76 -11.10 25.43
C GLY A 507 -12.22 -10.71 26.84
N PRO A 508 -11.56 -11.24 27.88
CA PRO A 508 -12.00 -11.10 29.28
C PRO A 508 -12.06 -9.66 29.77
N GLU A 509 -11.12 -8.81 29.34
CA GLU A 509 -10.94 -7.45 29.84
C GLU A 509 -11.42 -6.37 28.85
N VAL A 510 -12.07 -6.81 27.76
CA VAL A 510 -12.60 -5.95 26.70
C VAL A 510 -13.96 -5.39 27.13
N MET A 511 -14.20 -4.11 26.84
CA MET A 511 -15.51 -3.49 27.07
C MET A 511 -16.56 -4.15 26.17
N ARG A 512 -17.67 -4.59 26.76
CA ARG A 512 -18.76 -5.25 26.02
C ARG A 512 -19.65 -4.22 25.32
N GLY A 513 -19.95 -4.45 24.04
CA GLY A 513 -20.84 -3.59 23.27
C GLY A 513 -20.25 -2.20 22.96
N ALA A 514 -18.94 -2.03 23.13
CA ALA A 514 -18.30 -0.73 23.01
C ALA A 514 -17.95 -0.41 21.57
N VAL A 515 -18.16 0.84 21.17
CA VAL A 515 -17.63 1.37 19.92
C VAL A 515 -16.49 2.30 20.25
N PHE A 516 -15.26 1.93 19.89
CA PHE A 516 -14.12 2.80 20.10
C PHE A 516 -14.06 3.88 19.01
N GLY A 517 -13.40 5.00 19.31
CA GLY A 517 -13.29 6.16 18.42
C GLY A 517 -12.39 5.91 17.21
N LYS A 518 -11.65 6.93 16.78
CA LYS A 518 -10.72 6.79 15.66
C LYS A 518 -9.54 5.88 16.04
N GLY A 519 -9.28 4.86 15.23
CA GLY A 519 -8.05 4.07 15.25
C GLY A 519 -7.45 3.95 13.85
N SER A 520 -6.19 3.56 13.77
CA SER A 520 -5.51 3.25 12.51
C SER A 520 -4.98 1.82 12.52
N ILE A 521 -4.78 1.22 11.34
CA ILE A 521 -4.21 -0.13 11.25
C ILE A 521 -2.83 -0.25 11.93
N VAL A 522 -2.07 0.85 12.04
CA VAL A 522 -0.78 0.88 12.74
C VAL A 522 -0.93 0.71 14.25
N ASP A 523 -2.11 0.98 14.81
CA ASP A 523 -2.42 0.85 16.24
C ASP A 523 -2.73 -0.61 16.64
N VAL A 524 -2.95 -1.50 15.68
CA VAL A 524 -3.32 -2.91 15.95
C VAL A 524 -2.21 -3.63 16.69
N ALA A 525 -0.97 -3.58 16.19
CA ALA A 525 0.14 -4.29 16.82
C ALA A 525 0.41 -3.85 18.28
N PRO A 526 0.58 -2.55 18.60
CA PRO A 526 0.77 -2.15 20.00
C PRO A 526 -0.44 -2.53 20.89
N THR A 527 -1.65 -2.52 20.36
CA THR A 527 -2.86 -2.95 21.08
C THR A 527 -2.86 -4.45 21.36
N VAL A 528 -2.46 -5.29 20.40
CA VAL A 528 -2.31 -6.75 20.56
C VAL A 528 -1.23 -7.06 21.60
N LEU A 529 -0.07 -6.40 21.53
CA LEU A 529 1.02 -6.58 22.51
C LEU A 529 0.55 -6.21 23.92
N TYR A 530 -0.18 -5.10 24.05
CA TYR A 530 -0.74 -4.68 25.32
C TYR A 530 -1.72 -5.70 25.90
N ALA A 531 -2.64 -6.23 25.08
CA ALA A 531 -3.55 -7.31 25.49
C ALA A 531 -2.81 -8.59 25.91
N ALA A 532 -1.69 -8.89 25.24
CA ALA A 532 -0.82 -10.02 25.56
C ALA A 532 0.07 -9.80 26.80
N GLY A 533 0.04 -8.62 27.43
CA GLY A 533 0.97 -8.28 28.51
C GLY A 533 2.43 -8.18 28.06
N LEU A 534 2.67 -8.02 26.75
CA LEU A 534 3.98 -7.87 26.16
C LEU A 534 4.42 -6.41 26.10
N PRO A 535 5.74 -6.12 26.13
CA PRO A 535 6.20 -4.74 26.05
C PRO A 535 5.87 -4.11 24.69
N VAL A 536 5.54 -2.83 24.70
CA VAL A 536 5.37 -2.02 23.49
C VAL A 536 6.67 -1.26 23.22
N ALA A 537 7.10 -1.26 21.96
CA ALA A 537 8.36 -0.62 21.59
C ALA A 537 8.19 0.88 21.35
N ARG A 538 9.14 1.70 21.82
CA ARG A 538 9.13 3.17 21.61
C ARG A 538 9.25 3.58 20.14
N ASP A 539 9.78 2.69 19.30
CA ASP A 539 9.91 2.90 17.85
C ASP A 539 8.70 2.36 17.06
N SER A 540 7.64 1.90 17.74
CA SER A 540 6.32 1.73 17.11
C SER A 540 5.74 3.09 16.76
N ASP A 541 5.11 3.19 15.58
CA ASP A 541 4.40 4.39 15.15
C ASP A 541 2.95 4.43 15.65
N GLY A 542 2.40 3.27 16.01
CA GLY A 542 1.03 3.14 16.50
C GLY A 542 0.88 3.40 17.99
N ASN A 543 -0.35 3.70 18.39
CA ASN A 543 -0.75 3.88 19.78
C ASN A 543 -1.58 2.69 20.25
N ILE A 544 -1.61 2.48 21.56
CA ILE A 544 -2.51 1.49 22.17
C ILE A 544 -3.92 2.06 22.12
N LEU A 545 -4.87 1.31 21.57
CA LEU A 545 -6.30 1.63 21.60
C LEU A 545 -6.88 1.32 22.99
N ALA A 546 -6.46 2.08 24.01
CA ALA A 546 -6.80 1.82 25.41
C ALA A 546 -8.32 1.82 25.69
N GLY A 547 -9.10 2.57 24.90
CA GLY A 547 -10.57 2.62 25.00
C GLY A 547 -11.30 1.32 24.61
N ILE A 548 -10.56 0.27 24.23
CA ILE A 548 -11.09 -1.08 24.03
C ILE A 548 -11.22 -1.82 25.37
N PHE A 549 -10.38 -1.51 26.35
CA PHE A 549 -10.26 -2.25 27.60
C PHE A 549 -10.96 -1.55 28.77
N SER A 550 -11.31 -2.34 29.78
CA SER A 550 -11.93 -1.82 31.00
C SER A 550 -10.98 -0.91 31.80
N GLU A 551 -11.54 0.07 32.51
CA GLU A 551 -10.76 0.95 33.41
C GLU A 551 -10.04 0.14 34.52
N PRO A 552 -10.66 -0.88 35.16
CA PRO A 552 -9.95 -1.74 36.12
C PRO A 552 -8.74 -2.45 35.51
N PHE A 553 -8.85 -2.96 34.28
CA PHE A 553 -7.74 -3.60 33.58
C PHE A 553 -6.63 -2.60 33.31
N THR A 554 -6.93 -1.48 32.66
CA THR A 554 -5.92 -0.48 32.28
C THR A 554 -5.20 0.14 33.49
N SER A 555 -5.89 0.27 34.62
CA SER A 555 -5.30 0.75 35.88
C SER A 555 -4.37 -0.27 36.54
N SER A 556 -4.65 -1.57 36.39
CA SER A 556 -3.86 -2.66 36.99
C SER A 556 -2.81 -3.25 36.05
N HIS A 557 -2.87 -2.93 34.76
CA HIS A 557 -1.98 -3.42 33.70
C HIS A 557 -1.24 -2.25 33.04
N PRO A 558 -0.20 -1.71 33.71
CA PRO A 558 0.59 -0.62 33.15
C PRO A 558 1.34 -1.06 31.89
N VAL A 559 1.47 -0.14 30.94
CA VAL A 559 2.19 -0.40 29.69
C VAL A 559 3.68 -0.59 30.00
N THR A 560 4.20 -1.78 29.70
CA THR A 560 5.64 -2.01 29.72
C THR A 560 6.23 -1.49 28.40
N VAL A 561 7.29 -0.69 28.48
CA VAL A 561 7.88 -0.05 27.31
C VAL A 561 9.35 -0.46 27.14
N ILE A 562 9.71 -0.97 25.96
CA ILE A 562 11.10 -1.23 25.56
C ILE A 562 11.56 -0.25 24.49
N ARG A 563 12.88 -0.15 24.29
CA ARG A 563 13.42 0.75 23.24
C ARG A 563 13.02 0.29 21.83
N THR A 564 13.22 -0.99 21.53
CA THR A 564 12.98 -1.60 20.21
C THR A 564 12.96 -3.11 20.37
N TYR A 565 12.21 -3.81 19.51
CA TYR A 565 12.35 -5.25 19.34
C TYR A 565 13.56 -5.63 18.48
N GLY A 566 14.24 -4.66 17.84
CA GLY A 566 15.34 -4.88 16.89
C GLY A 566 14.86 -5.13 15.47
N ALA A 567 15.78 -5.35 14.53
CA ALA A 567 15.45 -5.65 13.14
C ALA A 567 15.00 -7.11 12.95
N ARG A 568 14.31 -7.39 11.86
CA ARG A 568 14.13 -8.74 11.32
C ARG A 568 15.44 -9.18 10.65
N PRO A 569 15.94 -10.40 10.92
CA PRO A 569 17.20 -10.91 10.34
C PRO A 569 17.20 -10.97 8.83
#